data_AF-A0A2Z6D4X2-F1
#
_entry.id   AF-A0A2Z6D4X2-F1
#
_cell.length_a   1.000
_cell.length_b   1.000
_cell.length_c   1.000
_cell.angle_alpha   90.00
_cell.angle_beta   90.00
_cell.angle_gamma   90.00
#
_symmetry.space_group_name_H-M   'P 1'
#
loop_
_entity.id
_entity.type
_entity.pdbx_description
1 polymer ?
#
loop_
_entity_poly.entity_id
_entity_poly.type
_entity_poly.pdbx_seq_one_letter_code
_entity_poly.pdbx_strand_id
1 'polypeptide(L)'
;MTKKTKSPNKSRKEHQRKPIRKGIKSTRGQPEHYSEIKKCVSIGITPTALTGLDELSQQLDISRSEMIERIGRGLIKLVDGAASS
;
A
#
# COMPACT_ATOMS: atom_id res chain seq x y z
N MET A 1 -20.11 -16.86 26.64
CA MET A 1 -19.15 -16.94 25.52
C MET A 1 -19.65 -16.07 24.36
N THR A 2 -19.18 -14.83 24.22
CA THR A 2 -19.60 -13.92 23.14
C THR A 2 -18.95 -14.35 21.82
N LYS A 3 -19.77 -14.74 20.84
CA LYS A 3 -19.33 -15.10 19.49
C LYS A 3 -18.78 -13.83 18.82
N LYS A 4 -17.46 -13.74 18.61
CA LYS A 4 -16.85 -12.69 17.78
C LYS A 4 -17.38 -12.84 16.35
N THR A 5 -18.27 -11.94 15.94
CA THR A 5 -18.73 -11.85 14.55
C THR A 5 -17.53 -11.49 13.68
N LYS A 6 -17.13 -12.39 12.76
CA LYS A 6 -16.13 -12.08 11.74
C LYS A 6 -16.70 -10.93 10.90
N SER A 7 -16.03 -9.78 10.92
CA SER A 7 -16.40 -8.67 10.03
C SER A 7 -16.40 -9.15 8.58
N PRO A 8 -17.35 -8.69 7.75
CA PRO A 8 -17.39 -9.07 6.35
C PRO A 8 -16.06 -8.67 5.70
N ASN A 9 -15.43 -9.63 5.02
CA ASN A 9 -14.14 -9.47 4.38
C ASN A 9 -14.31 -8.43 3.26
N LYS A 10 -14.05 -7.15 3.57
CA LYS A 10 -14.23 -6.02 2.63
C LYS A 10 -13.40 -6.33 1.39
N SER A 11 -14.07 -6.48 0.24
CA SER A 11 -13.41 -6.75 -1.02
C SER A 11 -12.35 -5.67 -1.28
N ARG A 12 -11.15 -6.08 -1.70
CA ARG A 12 -10.08 -5.13 -2.05
C ARG A 12 -10.57 -4.23 -3.19
N LYS A 13 -10.47 -2.92 -3.00
CA LYS A 13 -10.79 -1.91 -4.04
C LYS A 13 -9.94 -2.17 -5.29
N GLU A 14 -10.42 -1.77 -6.46
CA GLU A 14 -9.81 -2.06 -7.76
C GLU A 14 -8.31 -1.71 -7.84
N HIS A 15 -7.93 -0.50 -7.43
CA HIS A 15 -6.52 -0.03 -7.36
C HIS A 15 -5.63 -0.82 -6.39
N GLN A 16 -6.20 -1.62 -5.49
CA GLN A 16 -5.46 -2.50 -4.57
C GLN A 16 -5.27 -3.90 -5.15
N ARG A 17 -5.95 -4.23 -6.25
CA ARG A 17 -5.83 -5.53 -6.91
C ARG A 17 -4.63 -5.48 -7.83
N LYS A 18 -3.85 -6.55 -7.82
CA LYS A 18 -2.79 -6.72 -8.81
C LYS A 18 -3.43 -6.81 -10.20
N PRO A 19 -2.92 -6.09 -11.21
CA PRO A 19 -3.38 -6.27 -12.59
C PRO A 19 -3.11 -7.72 -13.02
N ILE A 20 -4.12 -8.37 -13.60
CA ILE A 20 -4.00 -9.75 -14.06
C ILE A 20 -3.09 -9.77 -15.29
N ARG A 21 -1.86 -10.27 -15.13
CA ARG A 21 -0.97 -10.54 -16.26
C ARG A 21 -1.34 -11.89 -16.87
N LYS A 22 -2.04 -11.89 -18.01
CA LYS A 22 -2.41 -13.13 -18.73
C LYS A 22 -1.14 -13.94 -19.05
N GLY A 23 -1.13 -15.22 -18.68
CA GLY A 23 -0.02 -16.14 -18.95
C GLY A 23 1.15 -16.10 -17.96
N ILE A 24 1.18 -15.17 -17.00
CA ILE A 24 2.26 -15.03 -16.01
C ILE A 24 1.71 -15.32 -14.62
N LYS A 25 2.14 -16.42 -14.00
CA LYS A 25 1.83 -16.69 -12.58
C LYS A 25 2.67 -15.77 -11.71
N SER A 26 2.04 -15.09 -10.75
CA SER A 26 2.76 -14.43 -9.65
C SER A 26 3.44 -15.51 -8.82
N THR A 27 4.76 -15.62 -8.94
CA THR A 27 5.58 -16.60 -8.22
C THR A 27 5.82 -16.11 -6.79
N ARG A 28 5.49 -16.96 -5.81
CA ARG A 28 5.66 -16.64 -4.40
C ARG A 28 7.15 -16.51 -4.09
N GLY A 29 7.58 -15.34 -3.58
CA GLY A 29 8.97 -15.08 -3.21
C GLY A 29 9.85 -14.59 -4.36
N GLN A 30 9.27 -14.18 -5.49
CA GLN A 30 10.01 -13.48 -6.55
C GLN A 30 9.78 -11.97 -6.45
N PRO A 31 10.83 -11.16 -6.67
CA PRO A 31 10.69 -9.71 -6.83
C PRO A 31 9.79 -9.38 -8.03
N GLU A 32 8.66 -8.69 -7.78
CA GLU A 32 7.70 -8.31 -8.85
C GLU A 32 7.92 -6.89 -9.38
N HIS A 33 8.32 -5.97 -8.50
CA HIS A 33 8.47 -4.54 -8.81
C HIS A 33 9.88 -4.01 -8.53
N TYR A 34 10.52 -4.48 -7.46
CA TYR A 34 11.88 -4.13 -7.06
C TYR A 34 12.69 -5.40 -6.85
N SER A 35 14.01 -5.35 -6.94
CA SER A 35 14.93 -6.49 -6.82
C SER A 35 14.83 -7.27 -5.50
N GLU A 36 14.21 -6.69 -4.48
CA GLU A 36 14.07 -7.28 -3.15
C GLU A 36 12.69 -7.92 -2.93
N ILE A 37 12.66 -9.00 -2.14
CA ILE A 37 11.42 -9.63 -1.71
C ILE A 37 10.82 -8.81 -0.57
N LYS A 38 9.56 -8.39 -0.76
CA LYS A 38 8.83 -7.64 0.25
C LYS A 38 8.67 -8.42 1.56
N LYS A 39 9.09 -7.81 2.67
CA LYS A 39 8.85 -8.33 4.02
C LYS A 39 7.50 -7.83 4.55
N CYS A 40 6.72 -8.71 5.19
CA CYS A 40 5.51 -8.29 5.90
C CYS A 40 5.90 -7.55 7.19
N VAL A 41 5.60 -6.25 7.26
CA VAL A 41 5.82 -5.41 8.45
C VAL A 41 4.50 -4.74 8.87
N SER A 42 4.33 -4.48 10.16
CA SER A 42 3.20 -3.74 10.71
C SER A 42 3.61 -2.32 11.08
N ILE A 43 2.84 -1.31 10.65
CA ILE A 43 3.08 0.10 10.96
C ILE A 43 1.86 0.62 11.73
N GLY A 44 2.10 1.16 12.94
CA GLY A 44 1.07 1.83 13.73
C GLY A 44 0.96 3.29 13.30
N ILE A 45 -0.24 3.72 12.89
CA ILE A 45 -0.54 5.11 12.49
C ILE A 45 -1.92 5.53 12.99
N THR A 46 -2.15 6.84 13.06
CA THR A 46 -3.44 7.39 13.46
C THR A 46 -4.52 7.15 12.40
N PRO A 47 -5.81 7.11 12.77
CA PRO A 47 -6.91 6.95 11.81
C PRO A 47 -6.93 8.06 10.75
N THR A 48 -6.59 9.29 11.13
CA THR A 48 -6.51 10.43 10.20
C THR A 48 -5.43 10.21 9.15
N ALA A 49 -4.24 9.77 9.55
CA ALA A 49 -3.15 9.45 8.62
C ALA A 49 -3.52 8.29 7.71
N LEU A 50 -4.24 7.29 8.22
CA LEU A 50 -4.72 6.16 7.42
C LEU A 50 -5.66 6.62 6.31
N THR A 51 -6.62 7.50 6.62
CA THR A 51 -7.55 8.05 5.61
C THR A 51 -6.81 8.83 4.54
N GLY A 52 -5.86 9.69 4.92
CA GLY A 52 -5.04 10.43 3.96
C GLY A 52 -4.21 9.52 3.05
N LEU A 53 -3.62 8.45 3.58
CA LEU A 53 -2.92 7.44 2.76
C LEU A 53 -3.88 6.71 1.81
N ASP A 54 -5.10 6.40 2.25
CA ASP A 54 -6.12 5.78 1.40
C ASP A 54 -6.52 6.72 0.23
N GLU A 55 -6.63 8.03 0.46
CA GLU A 55 -6.91 9.03 -0.57
C GLU A 55 -5.77 9.20 -1.56
N LEU A 56 -4.54 9.39 -1.06
CA LEU A 56 -3.35 9.51 -1.90
C LEU A 56 -3.16 8.24 -2.75
N SER A 57 -3.38 7.06 -2.17
CA SER A 57 -3.26 5.79 -2.89
C SER A 57 -4.28 5.65 -4.03
N GLN A 58 -5.49 6.20 -3.84
CA GLN A 58 -6.51 6.26 -4.87
C GLN A 58 -6.13 7.24 -5.99
N GLN A 59 -5.60 8.42 -5.64
CA GLN A 59 -5.17 9.41 -6.63
C GLN A 59 -4.04 8.91 -7.53
N LEU A 60 -3.12 8.13 -6.98
CA LEU A 60 -1.99 7.57 -7.72
C LEU A 60 -2.27 6.20 -8.35
N ASP A 61 -3.50 5.68 -8.19
CA ASP A 61 -3.92 4.34 -8.64
C ASP A 61 -2.95 3.22 -8.21
N ILE A 62 -2.46 3.30 -6.97
CA ILE A 62 -1.53 2.31 -6.39
C ILE A 62 -2.04 1.80 -5.05
N SER A 63 -1.51 0.65 -4.62
CA SER A 63 -1.77 0.18 -3.26
C SER A 63 -1.08 1.06 -2.22
N ARG A 64 -1.70 1.19 -1.03
CA ARG A 64 -1.09 1.87 0.14
C ARG A 64 0.32 1.40 0.46
N SER A 65 0.59 0.10 0.28
CA SER A 65 1.90 -0.45 0.56
C SER A 65 2.93 -0.07 -0.51
N GLU A 66 2.52 0.02 -1.77
CA GLU A 66 3.38 0.51 -2.86
C GLU A 66 3.66 2.01 -2.70
N MET A 67 2.70 2.78 -2.21
CA MET A 67 2.90 4.17 -1.84
C MET A 67 4.00 4.33 -0.78
N ILE A 68 3.95 3.54 0.30
CA ILE A 68 4.97 3.57 1.36
C ILE A 68 6.35 3.18 0.81
N GLU A 69 6.42 2.16 -0.05
CA GLU A 69 7.68 1.77 -0.72
C GLU A 69 8.24 2.92 -1.56
N ARG A 70 7.40 3.60 -2.35
CA ARG A 70 7.82 4.73 -3.19
C ARG A 70 8.32 5.91 -2.37
N ILE A 71 7.71 6.18 -1.22
CA ILE A 71 8.20 7.21 -0.29
C ILE A 71 9.57 6.78 0.28
N GLY A 72 9.68 5.55 0.81
CA GLY A 72 10.92 5.04 1.40
C GLY A 72 12.09 4.92 0.41
N ARG A 73 11.79 4.66 -0.87
CA ARG A 73 12.77 4.60 -1.96
C ARG A 73 13.07 5.97 -2.59
N GLY A 74 12.41 7.05 -2.15
CA GLY A 74 12.60 8.40 -2.69
C GLY A 74 12.00 8.64 -4.08
N LEU A 75 11.14 7.74 -4.56
CA LEU A 75 10.38 7.89 -5.80
C LEU A 75 9.27 8.94 -5.65
N ILE A 76 8.74 9.08 -4.44
CA ILE A 76 7.89 10.22 -4.03
C ILE A 76 8.75 11.11 -3.15
N LYS A 77 9.01 12.33 -3.60
CA LYS A 77 9.74 13.33 -2.81
C LYS A 77 8.82 13.90 -1.74
N LEU A 78 9.24 13.80 -0.49
CA LEU A 78 8.62 14.54 0.61
C LEU A 78 9.16 15.97 0.55
N VAL A 79 8.26 16.93 0.46
CA VAL A 79 8.60 18.35 0.57
C VAL A 79 8.24 18.75 1.98
N ASP A 80 9.25 19.17 2.76
CA ASP A 80 8.99 19.76 4.06
C ASP A 80 8.45 21.17 3.87
N GLY A 81 7.37 21.51 4.57
CA GLY A 81 6.75 22.83 4.49
C GLY A 81 7.60 23.97 5.04
N ALA A 82 8.80 23.70 5.59
CA ALA A 82 9.71 24.70 6.15
C ALA A 82 10.75 25.26 5.15
N ALA A 83 10.44 25.28 3.85
CA ALA A 83 11.23 26.00 2.85
C ALA A 83 10.44 27.15 2.22
N SER A 84 9.92 28.04 3.07
CA SER A 84 9.66 29.44 2.72
C SER A 84 10.47 30.32 3.67
N SER A 85 11.72 30.57 3.30
CA SER A 85 12.51 31.71 3.78
C SER A 85 12.53 32.76 2.67
#